data_AF-A0A5W3IPI0-F1
#
_entry.id   AF-A0A5W3IPI0-F1
#
_cell.length_a   1.000
_cell.length_b   1.000
_cell.length_c   1.000
_cell.angle_alpha   90.00
_cell.angle_beta   90.00
_cell.angle_gamma   90.00
#
_symmetry.space_group_name_H-M   'P 1'
#
loop_
_entity.id
_entity.type
_entity.pdbx_description
1 polymer ?
#
loop_
_entity_poly.entity_id
_entity_poly.type
_entity_poly.pdbx_seq_one_letter_code
_entity_poly.pdbx_strand_id
1 'polypeptide(L)'
;MLNGDIFRENSISSTNNFREIAETSTNSPVIPYEKGASLQLRNLIRHRHAEWSDATFGNVGPVGPLKHLSKEALEAAAEPDDISEWADMQFLLWDAQRRAGISDGEITAAMEEKLKVNMARQWPEPKDGEPRLHIKEQPVPVVPDEMATSDDMNLYQKSFAQGYNACRNAMLNGGKS
;
A
#
# COMPACT_ATOMS: atom_id res chain seq x y z
N MET A 1 -28.63 13.46 52.18
CA MET A 1 -29.37 14.68 51.79
C MET A 1 -28.69 15.25 50.56
N LEU A 2 -29.50 15.57 49.56
CA LEU A 2 -29.14 15.91 48.18
C LEU A 2 -28.66 17.36 48.00
N ASN A 3 -28.19 17.61 46.76
CA ASN A 3 -28.11 18.86 45.98
C ASN A 3 -26.70 19.47 45.87
N GLY A 4 -26.21 19.87 44.71
CA GLY A 4 -26.84 20.04 43.39
C GLY A 4 -25.83 20.62 42.39
N ASP A 5 -26.18 20.48 41.11
CA ASP A 5 -25.40 20.74 39.90
C ASP A 5 -24.86 22.16 39.71
N ILE A 6 -23.71 22.29 39.04
CA ILE A 6 -23.42 23.44 38.15
C ILE A 6 -22.72 22.92 36.89
N PHE A 7 -23.52 22.66 35.86
CA PHE A 7 -23.09 22.63 34.46
C PHE A 7 -22.56 24.02 34.08
N ARG A 8 -21.35 24.08 33.49
CA ARG A 8 -20.82 25.28 32.87
C ARG A 8 -21.13 25.21 31.37
N GLU A 9 -22.06 26.06 30.92
CA GLU A 9 -22.26 26.35 29.50
C GLU A 9 -20.96 26.89 28.89
N ASN A 10 -20.55 26.33 27.75
CA ASN A 10 -19.65 27.00 26.84
C ASN A 10 -20.37 27.15 25.51
N SER A 11 -20.80 28.38 25.26
CA SER A 11 -21.40 28.87 24.03
C SER A 11 -20.37 28.87 22.91
N ILE A 12 -20.59 28.03 21.89
CA ILE A 12 -19.86 28.14 20.63
C ILE A 12 -20.82 28.76 19.61
N SER A 13 -20.79 30.09 19.55
CA SER A 13 -21.32 30.86 18.43
C SER A 13 -20.27 30.87 17.32
N SER A 14 -20.50 30.14 16.24
CA SER A 14 -19.95 30.50 14.93
C SER A 14 -20.83 29.89 13.84
N THR A 15 -21.36 30.76 12.99
CA THR A 15 -22.38 30.50 11.97
C THR A 15 -21.81 29.67 10.81
N ASN A 16 -22.33 28.44 10.63
CA ASN A 16 -22.10 27.65 9.42
C ASN A 16 -23.02 28.14 8.30
N ASN A 17 -22.49 28.98 7.42
CA ASN A 17 -23.06 29.24 6.11
C ASN A 17 -22.32 28.38 5.08
N PHE A 18 -22.81 27.17 4.82
CA PHE A 18 -22.50 26.47 3.57
C PHE A 18 -23.79 26.06 2.89
N ARG A 19 -23.95 26.59 1.69
CA ARG A 19 -25.11 26.44 0.80
C ARG A 19 -25.34 24.97 0.49
N GLU A 20 -26.61 24.60 0.60
CA GLU A 20 -27.24 23.42 0.04
C GLU A 20 -26.86 23.29 -1.45
N ILE A 21 -26.11 22.24 -1.78
CA ILE A 21 -25.85 21.82 -3.17
C ILE A 21 -26.47 20.45 -3.36
N ALA A 22 -27.31 20.39 -4.40
CA ALA A 22 -28.23 19.32 -4.71
C ALA A 22 -27.57 17.94 -4.83
N GLU A 23 -28.31 16.95 -4.33
CA GLU A 23 -28.03 15.53 -4.39
C GLU A 23 -27.77 15.06 -5.84
N THR A 24 -26.59 14.50 -6.07
CA THR A 24 -26.38 13.55 -7.17
C THR A 24 -25.87 12.25 -6.57
N SER A 25 -26.58 11.17 -6.90
CA SER A 25 -26.39 9.83 -6.39
C SER A 25 -25.04 9.25 -6.80
N THR A 26 -24.07 9.30 -5.89
CA THR A 26 -23.01 8.30 -5.79
C THR A 26 -23.06 7.75 -4.38
N ASN A 27 -23.42 6.48 -4.25
CA ASN A 27 -23.56 5.80 -2.96
C ASN A 27 -22.16 5.46 -2.39
N SER A 28 -21.31 6.48 -2.23
CA SER A 28 -20.07 6.36 -1.46
C SER A 28 -20.44 6.33 0.02
N PRO A 29 -19.93 5.37 0.81
CA PRO A 29 -20.14 5.39 2.25
C PRO A 29 -19.64 6.72 2.79
N VAL A 30 -20.51 7.48 3.47
CA VAL A 30 -20.08 8.60 4.29
C VAL A 30 -19.24 7.99 5.41
N ILE A 31 -17.91 8.02 5.26
CA ILE A 31 -16.99 7.55 6.29
C ILE A 31 -17.17 8.49 7.48
N PRO A 32 -17.66 8.02 8.64
CA PRO A 32 -17.76 8.87 9.81
C PRO A 32 -16.33 9.31 10.15
N TYR A 33 -16.07 10.62 10.10
CA TYR A 33 -14.85 11.16 10.68
C TYR A 33 -14.75 10.64 12.11
N GLU A 34 -13.59 10.08 12.49
CA GLU A 34 -13.36 9.73 13.88
C GLU A 34 -13.68 10.94 14.76
N LYS A 35 -14.55 10.73 15.75
CA LYS A 35 -14.90 11.79 16.71
C LYS A 35 -13.61 12.30 17.33
N GLY A 36 -13.47 13.62 17.48
CA GLY A 36 -12.21 14.25 17.93
C GLY A 36 -11.59 13.64 19.20
N ALA A 37 -12.41 13.14 20.13
CA ALA A 37 -11.94 12.44 21.33
C ALA A 37 -11.21 11.11 21.04
N SER A 38 -11.64 10.35 20.03
CA SER A 38 -11.01 9.08 19.61
C SER A 38 -9.62 9.34 19.03
N LEU A 39 -9.50 10.35 18.17
CA LEU A 39 -8.23 10.75 17.57
C LEU A 39 -7.23 11.23 18.64
N GLN A 40 -7.71 12.03 19.60
CA GLN A 40 -6.89 12.48 20.73
C GLN A 40 -6.37 11.30 21.56
N LEU A 41 -7.23 10.32 21.86
CA LEU A 41 -6.82 9.13 22.61
C LEU A 41 -5.79 8.30 21.84
N ARG A 42 -5.99 8.05 20.53
CA ARG A 42 -5.02 7.31 19.72
C ARG A 42 -3.66 8.01 19.67
N ASN A 43 -3.66 9.33 19.51
CA ASN A 43 -2.43 10.11 19.53
C ASN A 43 -1.72 10.03 20.89
N LEU A 44 -2.46 10.07 22.00
CA LEU A 44 -1.90 9.90 23.35
C LEU A 44 -1.27 8.51 23.53
N ILE A 45 -1.96 7.46 23.10
CA ILE A 45 -1.45 6.08 23.15
C ILE A 45 -0.16 5.96 22.33
N ARG A 46 -0.13 6.50 21.11
CA ARG A 46 1.06 6.51 20.24
C ARG A 46 2.25 7.23 20.90
N HIS A 47 2.03 8.37 21.55
CA HIS A 47 3.09 9.10 22.26
C HIS A 47 3.64 8.28 23.43
N ARG A 48 2.76 7.73 24.28
CA ARG A 48 3.18 6.88 25.43
C ARG A 48 3.96 5.66 24.97
N HIS A 49 3.54 5.05 23.87
CA HIS A 49 4.26 3.93 23.27
C HIS A 49 5.68 4.35 22.82
N ALA A 50 5.81 5.50 22.15
CA ALA A 50 7.12 6.02 21.75
C ALA A 50 8.04 6.29 22.95
N GLU A 51 7.53 6.93 24.01
CA GLU A 51 8.27 7.19 25.25
C GLU A 51 8.76 5.88 25.90
N TRP A 52 7.88 4.89 26.02
CA TRP A 52 8.24 3.58 26.56
C TRP A 52 9.26 2.85 25.68
N SER A 53 9.09 2.88 24.36
CA SER A 53 9.99 2.26 23.40
C SER A 53 11.40 2.89 23.44
N ASP A 54 11.48 4.22 23.57
CA ASP A 54 12.77 4.91 23.72
C ASP A 54 13.43 4.58 25.06
N ALA A 55 12.67 4.51 26.15
CA ALA A 55 13.19 4.13 27.46
C ALA A 55 13.69 2.67 27.51
N THR A 56 13.03 1.77 26.78
CA THR A 56 13.31 0.32 26.82
C THR A 56 14.42 -0.08 25.86
N PHE A 57 14.38 0.42 24.62
CA PHE A 57 15.25 -0.03 23.54
C PHE A 57 16.31 1.01 23.15
N GLY A 58 16.19 2.25 23.62
CA GLY A 58 17.11 3.33 23.31
C GLY A 58 17.05 3.78 21.84
N ASN A 59 18.16 4.35 21.37
CA ASN A 59 18.29 4.94 20.04
C ASN A 59 18.57 3.86 18.96
N VAL A 60 17.55 3.08 18.62
CA VAL A 60 17.59 2.09 17.54
C VAL A 60 16.82 2.58 16.30
N GLY A 61 17.22 2.09 15.13
CA GLY A 61 16.58 2.41 13.85
C GLY A 61 15.31 1.58 13.56
N PRO A 62 14.64 1.82 12.43
CA PRO A 62 13.33 1.26 12.11
C PRO A 62 13.35 -0.24 11.75
N VAL A 63 14.53 -0.81 11.44
CA VAL A 63 14.65 -2.18 10.92
C VAL A 63 14.22 -3.24 11.95
N GLY A 64 14.47 -3.01 13.24
CA GLY A 64 14.07 -3.93 14.31
C GLY A 64 12.55 -4.10 14.37
N PRO A 65 11.79 -3.02 14.59
CA PRO A 65 10.33 -3.05 14.58
C PRO A 65 9.73 -3.62 13.28
N LEU A 66 10.32 -3.33 12.10
CA LEU A 66 9.85 -3.90 10.84
C LEU A 66 10.04 -5.42 10.74
N LYS A 67 11.16 -5.95 11.25
CA LYS A 67 11.37 -7.41 11.30
C LYS A 67 10.41 -8.08 12.29
N HIS A 68 10.08 -7.39 13.38
CA HIS A 68 9.10 -7.85 14.35
C HIS A 68 7.70 -7.83 13.75
N LEU A 69 7.33 -6.75 13.05
CA LEU A 69 6.04 -6.62 12.38
C LEU A 69 5.73 -7.79 11.44
N SER A 70 6.73 -8.32 10.74
CA SER A 70 6.56 -9.50 9.90
C SER A 70 6.17 -10.76 10.67
N LYS A 71 6.54 -10.88 11.95
CA LYS A 71 6.16 -12.01 12.83
C LYS A 71 4.74 -11.82 13.35
N GLU A 72 4.43 -10.65 13.89
CA GLU A 72 3.08 -10.31 14.36
C GLU A 72 2.04 -10.42 13.24
N ALA A 73 2.41 -10.10 12.00
CA ALA A 73 1.54 -10.30 10.85
C ALA A 73 1.21 -11.79 10.58
N LEU A 74 2.13 -12.71 10.91
CA LEU A 74 1.87 -14.16 10.82
C LEU A 74 1.01 -14.65 11.99
N GLU A 75 1.22 -14.10 13.19
CA GLU A 75 0.44 -14.40 14.39
C GLU A 75 -1.02 -13.91 14.21
N ALA A 76 -1.21 -12.66 13.78
CA ALA A 76 -2.52 -12.11 13.39
C ALA A 76 -3.20 -12.89 12.25
N ALA A 77 -2.43 -13.43 11.29
CA ALA A 77 -3.00 -14.26 10.22
C ALA A 77 -3.45 -15.64 10.72
N ALA A 78 -2.81 -16.18 11.76
CA ALA A 78 -3.20 -17.44 12.39
C ALA A 78 -4.40 -17.26 13.34
N GLU A 79 -4.48 -16.13 14.03
CA GLU A 79 -5.52 -15.81 15.01
C GLU A 79 -6.20 -14.45 14.70
N PRO A 80 -6.94 -14.34 13.58
CA PRO A 80 -7.49 -13.05 13.14
C PRO A 80 -8.52 -12.44 14.08
N ASP A 81 -9.10 -13.25 14.97
CA ASP A 81 -10.04 -12.83 16.01
C ASP A 81 -9.34 -12.29 17.27
N ASP A 82 -8.02 -12.47 17.42
CA ASP A 82 -7.28 -11.87 18.53
C ASP A 82 -6.89 -10.41 18.22
N ILE A 83 -7.54 -9.47 18.90
CA ILE A 83 -7.31 -8.04 18.71
C ILE A 83 -5.94 -7.59 19.23
N SER A 84 -5.26 -8.37 20.10
CA SER A 84 -3.90 -8.06 20.56
C SER A 84 -2.93 -7.99 19.38
N GLU A 85 -2.97 -8.99 18.51
CA GLU A 85 -2.07 -9.13 17.37
C GLU A 85 -2.17 -7.96 16.39
N TRP A 86 -3.40 -7.45 16.21
CA TRP A 86 -3.64 -6.22 15.44
C TRP A 86 -3.06 -4.98 16.12
N ALA A 87 -3.13 -4.91 17.45
CA ALA A 87 -2.55 -3.82 18.23
C ALA A 87 -1.02 -3.85 18.15
N ASP A 88 -0.40 -5.03 18.21
CA ASP A 88 1.05 -5.20 18.06
C ASP A 88 1.53 -4.75 16.69
N MET A 89 0.82 -5.11 15.61
CA MET A 89 1.10 -4.56 14.28
C MET A 89 1.06 -3.03 14.25
N GLN A 90 0.08 -2.40 14.91
CA GLN A 90 -0.02 -0.94 14.96
C GLN A 90 1.11 -0.28 15.74
N PHE A 91 1.49 -0.84 16.89
CA PHE A 91 2.59 -0.32 17.69
C PHE A 91 3.92 -0.41 16.95
N LEU A 92 4.19 -1.54 16.31
CA LEU A 92 5.42 -1.77 15.54
C LEU A 92 5.49 -0.89 14.30
N LEU A 93 4.38 -0.68 13.60
CA LEU A 93 4.33 0.24 12.46
C LEU A 93 4.59 1.69 12.89
N TRP A 94 3.97 2.16 13.98
CA TRP A 94 4.25 3.51 14.51
C TRP A 94 5.69 3.67 14.96
N ASP A 95 6.28 2.65 15.59
CA ASP A 95 7.67 2.68 16.04
C ASP A 95 8.65 2.72 14.87
N ALA A 96 8.42 1.89 13.84
CA ALA A 96 9.19 1.93 12.61
C ALA A 96 9.09 3.29 11.92
N GLN A 97 7.87 3.81 11.77
CA GLN A 97 7.62 5.09 11.09
C GLN A 97 8.35 6.24 11.79
N ARG A 98 8.20 6.39 13.11
CA ARG A 98 8.84 7.48 13.87
C ARG A 98 10.37 7.35 13.86
N ARG A 99 10.91 6.13 13.97
CA ARG A 99 12.37 5.88 13.96
C ARG A 99 12.98 6.10 12.57
N ALA A 100 12.17 6.04 11.51
CA ALA A 100 12.56 6.43 10.17
C ALA A 100 12.45 7.95 9.92
N GLY A 101 11.93 8.73 10.88
CA GLY A 101 11.70 10.16 10.73
C GLY A 101 10.53 10.50 9.82
N ILE A 102 9.63 9.56 9.54
CA ILE A 102 8.50 9.75 8.63
C ILE A 102 7.34 10.40 9.39
N SER A 103 6.94 11.60 8.95
CA SER A 103 5.80 12.31 9.53
C SER A 103 4.46 11.75 9.06
N ASP A 104 3.40 12.01 9.83
CA ASP A 104 2.03 11.64 9.47
C ASP A 104 1.59 12.28 8.13
N GLY A 105 2.09 13.47 7.81
CA GLY A 105 1.84 14.13 6.52
C GLY A 105 2.51 13.40 5.34
N GLU A 106 3.77 13.00 5.50
CA GLU A 106 4.52 12.28 4.45
C GLU A 106 3.91 10.91 4.15
N ILE A 107 3.59 10.13 5.18
CA ILE A 107 2.98 8.82 4.96
C ILE A 107 1.58 8.94 4.36
N THR A 108 0.79 9.95 4.78
CA THR A 108 -0.55 10.19 4.21
C THR A 108 -0.47 10.53 2.72
N ALA A 109 0.42 11.45 2.33
CA ALA A 109 0.63 11.78 0.92
C ALA A 109 1.11 10.56 0.12
N ALA A 110 2.03 9.76 0.67
CA ALA A 110 2.48 8.53 0.03
C ALA A 110 1.36 7.49 -0.11
N MET A 111 0.47 7.37 0.88
CA MET A 111 -0.71 6.49 0.82
C MET A 111 -1.68 6.91 -0.27
N GLU A 112 -1.97 8.22 -0.41
CA GLU A 112 -2.84 8.75 -1.47
C GLU A 112 -2.29 8.43 -2.88
N GLU A 113 -1.01 8.71 -3.11
CA GLU A 113 -0.36 8.43 -4.39
C GLU A 113 -0.29 6.92 -4.66
N LYS A 114 0.02 6.12 -3.64
CA LYS A 114 0.08 4.66 -3.76
C LYS A 114 -1.30 4.05 -4.07
N LEU A 115 -2.37 4.61 -3.51
CA LEU A 115 -3.74 4.18 -3.77
C LEU A 115 -4.11 4.39 -5.24
N LYS A 116 -3.80 5.56 -5.82
CA LYS A 116 -4.03 5.83 -7.26
C LYS A 116 -3.33 4.80 -8.14
N VAL A 117 -2.07 4.49 -7.84
CA VAL A 117 -1.29 3.47 -8.57
C VAL A 117 -1.92 2.08 -8.41
N ASN A 118 -2.37 1.71 -7.21
CA ASN A 118 -2.96 0.40 -6.96
C ASN A 118 -4.31 0.22 -7.68
N MET A 119 -5.13 1.27 -7.77
CA MET A 119 -6.40 1.26 -8.50
C MET A 119 -6.23 1.13 -10.01
N ALA A 120 -5.13 1.66 -10.56
CA ALA A 120 -4.82 1.57 -11.99
C ALA A 120 -4.21 0.21 -12.43
N ARG A 121 -3.91 -0.69 -11.49
CA ARG A 121 -3.31 -2.01 -11.78
C ARG A 121 -4.35 -3.05 -12.14
N GLN A 122 -3.89 -4.07 -12.86
CA GLN A 122 -4.64 -5.30 -13.04
C GLN A 122 -4.33 -6.29 -11.91
N TRP A 123 -5.38 -6.94 -11.42
CA TRP A 123 -5.33 -7.88 -10.32
C TRP A 123 -5.95 -9.23 -10.73
N PRO A 124 -5.40 -10.35 -10.26
CA PRO A 124 -6.01 -11.66 -10.49
C PRO A 124 -7.31 -11.81 -9.70
N GLU A 125 -8.09 -12.85 -10.04
CA GLU A 125 -9.31 -13.20 -9.31
C GLU A 125 -9.05 -13.38 -7.80
N PRO A 126 -9.98 -12.92 -6.94
CA PRO A 126 -9.85 -13.12 -5.51
C PRO A 126 -9.84 -14.59 -5.08
N LYS A 127 -8.84 -14.97 -4.29
CA LYS A 127 -8.78 -16.21 -3.50
C LYS A 127 -8.67 -15.87 -2.00
N ASP A 128 -9.51 -16.49 -1.19
CA ASP A 128 -9.50 -16.27 0.25
C ASP A 128 -8.24 -16.84 0.91
N GLY A 129 -7.77 -16.17 1.96
CA GLY A 129 -6.56 -16.55 2.72
C GLY A 129 -5.21 -16.40 2.00
N GLU A 130 -5.17 -15.88 0.76
CA GLU A 130 -3.96 -15.88 -0.07
C GLU A 130 -3.54 -14.45 -0.49
N PRO A 131 -2.25 -14.11 -0.47
CA PRO A 131 -1.77 -12.83 -0.96
C PRO A 131 -2.11 -12.63 -2.45
N ARG A 132 -2.67 -11.46 -2.78
CA ARG A 132 -2.86 -11.04 -4.17
C ARG A 132 -1.71 -10.16 -4.61
N LEU A 133 -1.04 -10.55 -5.69
CA LEU A 133 -0.01 -9.76 -6.34
C LEU A 133 -0.54 -9.18 -7.65
N HIS A 134 -0.13 -7.97 -7.99
CA HIS A 134 -0.50 -7.32 -9.25
C HIS A 134 0.15 -8.07 -10.43
N ILE A 135 -0.55 -8.08 -11.56
CA ILE A 135 -0.02 -8.63 -12.80
C ILE A 135 1.06 -7.68 -13.31
N LYS A 136 2.28 -8.18 -13.50
CA LYS A 136 3.34 -7.46 -14.20
C LYS A 136 3.20 -7.82 -15.67
N GLU A 137 2.97 -6.84 -16.54
CA GLU A 137 3.10 -7.07 -17.99
C GLU A 137 4.53 -7.57 -18.24
N GLN A 138 4.64 -8.78 -18.80
CA GLN A 138 5.95 -9.21 -19.30
C GLN A 138 6.29 -8.30 -20.48
N PRO A 139 7.51 -7.72 -20.53
CA PRO A 139 7.93 -6.99 -21.71
C PRO A 139 7.80 -7.92 -22.91
N VAL A 140 7.15 -7.44 -23.97
CA VAL A 140 7.02 -8.17 -25.23
C VAL A 140 8.43 -8.63 -25.63
N PRO A 141 8.66 -9.91 -25.94
CA PRO A 141 9.96 -10.34 -26.44
C PRO A 141 10.37 -9.44 -27.61
N VAL A 142 11.43 -8.65 -27.42
CA VAL A 142 11.98 -7.81 -28.48
C VAL A 142 12.70 -8.76 -29.43
N VAL A 143 11.97 -9.23 -30.43
CA VAL A 143 12.52 -10.04 -31.51
C VAL A 143 13.12 -9.05 -32.52
N PRO A 144 14.45 -9.05 -32.76
CA PRO A 144 15.04 -8.11 -33.71
C PRO A 144 14.58 -8.39 -35.16
N ASP A 145 14.81 -7.42 -36.04
CA ASP A 145 14.31 -7.46 -37.41
C ASP A 145 14.88 -8.63 -38.22
N GLU A 146 14.14 -9.01 -39.27
CA GLU A 146 14.56 -10.04 -40.21
C GLU A 146 15.88 -9.64 -40.90
N MET A 147 16.83 -10.57 -40.99
CA MET A 147 18.05 -10.34 -41.75
C MET A 147 17.76 -10.41 -43.25
N ALA A 148 18.10 -9.34 -43.97
CA ALA A 148 17.99 -9.32 -45.43
C ALA A 148 18.98 -10.29 -46.06
N THR A 149 18.55 -10.98 -47.12
CA THR A 149 19.42 -11.79 -47.98
C THR A 149 19.64 -11.11 -49.32
N SER A 150 20.89 -11.02 -49.77
CA SER A 150 21.27 -10.51 -51.09
C SER A 150 21.99 -11.58 -51.92
N ASP A 151 21.90 -11.47 -53.24
CA ASP A 151 22.59 -12.34 -54.18
C ASP A 151 24.12 -12.25 -54.06
N ASP A 152 24.64 -11.07 -53.67
CA ASP A 152 26.06 -10.80 -53.47
C ASP A 152 26.66 -11.47 -52.21
N MET A 153 25.83 -12.09 -51.37
CA MET A 153 26.31 -12.76 -50.16
C MET A 153 26.94 -14.12 -50.47
N ASN A 154 28.01 -14.44 -49.73
CA ASN A 154 28.61 -15.77 -49.80
C ASN A 154 27.73 -16.84 -49.12
N LEU A 155 28.05 -18.11 -49.35
CA LEU A 155 27.26 -19.24 -48.86
C LEU A 155 27.10 -19.24 -47.33
N TYR A 156 28.14 -18.83 -46.59
CA TYR A 156 28.13 -18.77 -45.13
C TYR A 156 27.17 -17.69 -44.62
N GLN A 157 27.23 -16.49 -45.21
CA GLN A 157 26.34 -15.37 -44.88
C GLN A 157 24.87 -15.70 -45.16
N LYS A 158 24.59 -16.36 -46.29
CA LYS A 158 23.24 -16.82 -46.65
C LYS A 158 22.71 -17.83 -45.62
N SER A 159 23.53 -18.81 -45.25
CA SER A 159 23.16 -19.83 -44.27
C SER A 159 22.91 -19.25 -42.87
N PHE A 160 23.72 -18.26 -42.46
CA PHE A 160 23.53 -17.56 -41.19
C PHE A 160 22.22 -16.77 -41.15
N ALA A 161 21.94 -15.96 -42.18
CA ALA A 161 20.70 -15.18 -42.26
C ALA A 161 19.45 -16.08 -42.24
N GLN A 162 19.49 -17.21 -42.96
CA GLN A 162 18.40 -18.19 -42.96
C GLN A 162 18.17 -18.82 -41.58
N GLY A 163 19.24 -19.26 -40.92
CA GLY A 163 19.16 -19.82 -39.57
C GLY A 163 18.64 -18.81 -38.54
N TYR A 164 19.13 -17.56 -38.63
CA TYR A 164 18.65 -16.45 -37.81
C TYR A 164 17.16 -16.20 -38.02
N ASN A 165 16.70 -16.07 -39.27
CA ASN A 165 15.29 -15.81 -39.59
C ASN A 165 14.38 -16.99 -39.17
N ALA A 166 14.87 -18.24 -39.25
CA ALA A 166 14.13 -19.41 -38.77
C ALA A 166 13.93 -19.38 -37.24
N CYS A 167 14.99 -19.10 -36.48
CA CYS A 167 14.90 -18.93 -35.02
C CYS A 167 14.00 -17.74 -34.64
N ARG A 168 14.14 -16.62 -35.35
CA ARG A 168 13.28 -15.43 -35.22
C ARG A 168 11.80 -15.78 -35.37
N ASN A 169 11.45 -16.52 -36.42
CA ASN A 169 10.07 -16.93 -36.69
C ASN A 169 9.54 -17.91 -35.64
N ALA A 170 10.39 -18.80 -35.12
CA ALA A 170 10.02 -19.68 -34.01
C ALA A 170 9.69 -18.89 -32.73
N MET A 171 10.47 -17.84 -32.42
CA MET A 171 10.21 -16.96 -31.27
C MET A 171 8.90 -16.17 -31.41
N LEU A 172 8.54 -15.74 -32.62
CA LEU A 172 7.26 -15.06 -32.89
C LEU A 172 6.05 -16.01 -32.85
N ASN A 173 6.23 -17.27 -33.23
CA ASN A 173 5.14 -18.26 -33.30
C ASN A 173 4.96 -19.06 -32.00
N GLY A 174 5.97 -19.13 -31.13
CA GLY A 174 5.95 -19.89 -29.87
C GLY A 174 5.01 -19.38 -28.78
N GLY A 175 4.28 -18.27 -29.01
CA GLY A 175 3.26 -17.74 -28.10
C GLY A 175 1.82 -18.18 -28.43
N LYS A 176 1.62 -19.09 -29.39
CA LYS A 176 0.31 -19.62 -29.76
C LYS A 176 0.26 -21.13 -29.49
N SER A 177 0.02 -21.50 -28.24
CA SER A 177 -0.49 -22.83 -27.90
C SER A 177 -1.46 -22.74 -26.74
#